data_AF-A0A497LU57-F1
#
_entry.id   AF-A0A497LU57-F1
#
_cell.length_a   1.000
_cell.length_b   1.000
_cell.length_c   1.000
_cell.angle_alpha   90.00
_cell.angle_beta   90.00
_cell.angle_gamma   90.00
#
_symmetry.space_group_name_H-M   'P 1'
#
loop_
_entity.id
_entity.type
_entity.pdbx_description
1 polymer ?
#
loop_
_entity_poly.entity_id
_entity_poly.type
_entity_poly.pdbx_seq_one_letter_code
_entity_poly.pdbx_strand_id
1 'polypeptide(L)'
;MKCVALLSGGVDSAAACMLAKKSGHEVCGLNFRRVRKEFETEYARRFAERHGINFKVVDADVTSLIREAQETSLSYVTMSGQQWEFLWGRNIIYLVLAANYAASVGASLIVVGFAPHDASRTDDPSSCDYPDCHPRVLSDLSDLLTITLHRTTRPQPNSGSIRIDAPLMDKVKTKVDVFKLALELGINIGDTISCYTPIRTSEGWRSCGQCLACHHRRAALTILQKQGFNVPLSEVSKWRE
;
A
#
# COMPACT_ATOMS: atom_id res chain seq x y z
N MET A 1 -6.19 -19.01 8.06
CA MET A 1 -5.02 -19.16 7.16
C MET A 1 -4.10 -17.96 7.34
N LYS A 2 -2.78 -18.12 7.20
CA LYS A 2 -1.84 -16.99 7.28
C LYS A 2 -1.79 -16.20 5.97
N CYS A 3 -1.63 -14.88 6.07
CA CYS A 3 -1.34 -14.02 4.92
C CYS A 3 -0.25 -13.01 5.24
N VAL A 4 0.45 -12.53 4.21
CA VAL A 4 1.37 -11.40 4.30
C VAL A 4 0.66 -10.16 3.78
N ALA A 5 0.54 -9.11 4.58
CA ALA A 5 -0.02 -7.83 4.14
C ALA A 5 1.10 -6.81 3.97
N LEU A 6 1.20 -6.21 2.78
CA LEU A 6 2.13 -5.11 2.54
C LEU A 6 1.59 -3.84 3.21
N LEU A 7 2.35 -3.31 4.17
CA LEU A 7 1.99 -2.13 4.96
C LEU A 7 2.95 -0.98 4.66
N SER A 8 2.47 0.07 4.01
CA SER A 8 3.24 1.28 3.71
C SER A 8 3.04 2.39 4.75
N GLY A 9 2.16 2.19 5.73
CA GLY A 9 1.72 3.25 6.65
C GLY A 9 0.64 4.15 6.06
N GLY A 10 0.25 3.95 4.80
CA GLY A 10 -0.88 4.62 4.17
C GLY A 10 -2.23 3.95 4.44
N VAL A 11 -3.31 4.72 4.29
CA VAL A 11 -4.69 4.27 4.55
C VAL A 11 -5.12 3.08 3.69
N ASP A 12 -4.66 3.01 2.43
CA ASP A 12 -5.05 1.94 1.51
C ASP A 12 -4.48 0.60 1.98
N SER A 13 -3.18 0.57 2.31
CA SER A 13 -2.51 -0.61 2.86
C SER A 13 -3.11 -1.07 4.19
N ALA A 14 -3.47 -0.11 5.06
CA ALA A 14 -4.13 -0.36 6.33
C ALA A 14 -5.52 -0.97 6.14
N ALA A 15 -6.32 -0.43 5.21
CA ALA A 15 -7.66 -0.94 4.90
C ALA A 15 -7.61 -2.36 4.31
N ALA A 16 -6.71 -2.62 3.36
CA ALA A 16 -6.52 -3.96 2.79
C ALA A 16 -6.09 -4.99 3.86
N CYS A 17 -5.17 -4.60 4.74
CA CYS A 17 -4.74 -5.43 5.87
C CYS A 17 -5.90 -5.77 6.83
N MET A 18 -6.70 -4.76 7.20
CA MET A 18 -7.85 -4.98 8.10
C MET A 18 -8.96 -5.80 7.45
N LEU A 19 -9.16 -5.70 6.12
CA LEU A 19 -10.07 -6.59 5.40
C LEU A 19 -9.63 -8.04 5.52
N ALA A 20 -8.35 -8.33 5.28
CA ALA A 20 -7.82 -9.68 5.44
C ALA A 20 -7.99 -10.19 6.90
N LYS A 21 -7.69 -9.33 7.88
CA LYS A 21 -7.89 -9.66 9.29
C LYS A 21 -9.34 -9.94 9.64
N LYS A 22 -10.30 -9.11 9.18
CA LYS A 22 -11.74 -9.32 9.40
C LYS A 22 -12.26 -10.59 8.70
N SER A 23 -11.64 -11.00 7.60
CA SER A 23 -11.92 -12.27 6.92
C SER A 23 -11.34 -13.51 7.65
N GLY A 24 -10.77 -13.34 8.85
CA GLY A 24 -10.26 -14.45 9.67
C GLY A 24 -8.84 -14.90 9.32
N HIS A 25 -8.08 -14.11 8.57
CA HIS A 25 -6.67 -14.40 8.32
C HIS A 25 -5.78 -14.01 9.51
N GLU A 26 -4.77 -14.84 9.77
CA GLU A 26 -3.66 -14.47 10.64
C GLU A 26 -2.67 -13.64 9.82
N VAL A 27 -2.65 -12.32 10.08
CA VAL A 27 -1.90 -11.37 9.23
C VAL A 27 -0.48 -11.17 9.74
N CYS A 28 0.50 -11.34 8.85
CA CYS A 28 1.88 -10.90 9.01
C CYS A 28 2.07 -9.61 8.19
N GLY A 29 2.25 -8.48 8.86
CA GLY A 29 2.58 -7.21 8.22
C GLY A 29 4.02 -7.19 7.71
N LEU A 30 4.22 -6.71 6.48
CA LEU A 30 5.53 -6.53 5.87
C LEU A 30 5.67 -5.10 5.33
N ASN A 31 6.74 -4.42 5.73
CA ASN A 31 7.10 -3.10 5.22
C ASN A 31 8.48 -3.14 4.57
N PHE A 32 8.63 -2.47 3.43
CA PHE A 32 9.91 -2.24 2.79
C PHE A 32 10.43 -0.86 3.18
N ARG A 33 11.52 -0.81 3.95
CA ARG A 33 12.15 0.45 4.32
C ARG A 33 12.89 1.01 3.11
N ARG A 34 12.65 2.30 2.85
CA ARG A 34 13.25 3.07 1.75
C ARG A 34 13.94 4.30 2.31
N VAL A 35 15.03 4.72 1.68
CA VAL A 35 15.75 5.94 2.07
C VAL A 35 14.84 7.15 1.95
N ARG A 36 14.87 8.05 2.95
CA ARG A 36 14.06 9.28 3.03
C ARG A 36 12.55 9.03 3.13
N LYS A 37 12.13 7.80 3.44
CA LYS A 37 10.73 7.41 3.67
C LYS A 37 10.57 6.68 5.00
N GLU A 38 11.42 6.97 5.97
CA GLU A 38 11.41 6.34 7.30
C GLU A 38 10.08 6.56 8.03
N PHE A 39 9.40 7.68 7.74
CA PHE A 39 8.06 7.97 8.26
C PHE A 39 7.05 6.88 7.90
N GLU A 40 7.08 6.32 6.69
CA GLU A 40 6.18 5.25 6.26
C GLU A 40 6.31 4.02 7.16
N THR A 41 7.55 3.64 7.46
CA THR A 41 7.86 2.54 8.38
C THR A 41 7.38 2.84 9.80
N GLU A 42 7.53 4.08 10.29
CA GLU A 42 7.02 4.48 11.62
C GLU A 42 5.49 4.37 11.71
N TYR A 43 4.76 4.87 10.70
CA TYR A 43 3.30 4.75 10.66
C TYR A 43 2.84 3.30 10.50
N ALA A 44 3.47 2.52 9.62
CA ALA A 44 3.17 1.09 9.44
C ALA A 44 3.35 0.30 10.74
N ARG A 45 4.41 0.60 11.51
CA ARG A 45 4.67 -0.03 12.81
C ARG A 45 3.60 0.32 13.83
N ARG A 46 3.27 1.61 13.99
CA ARG A 46 2.22 2.08 14.92
C ARG A 46 0.87 1.43 14.61
N PHE A 47 0.51 1.35 13.33
CA PHE A 47 -0.69 0.67 12.87
C PHE A 47 -0.67 -0.82 13.25
N ALA A 48 0.44 -1.53 12.96
CA ALA A 48 0.54 -2.95 13.27
C ALA A 48 0.47 -3.23 14.78
N GLU A 49 1.15 -2.43 15.61
CA GLU A 49 1.11 -2.52 17.06
C GLU A 49 -0.31 -2.33 17.61
N ARG A 50 -0.99 -1.25 17.17
CA ARG A 50 -2.37 -0.98 17.61
C ARG A 50 -3.33 -2.10 17.28
N HIS A 51 -3.13 -2.74 16.13
CA HIS A 51 -3.99 -3.82 15.68
C HIS A 51 -3.46 -5.20 16.06
N GLY A 52 -2.39 -5.34 16.84
CA GLY A 52 -1.82 -6.64 17.25
C GLY A 52 -1.43 -7.51 16.05
N ILE A 53 -0.72 -6.93 15.08
CA ILE A 53 -0.25 -7.58 13.86
C ILE A 53 1.26 -7.80 13.98
N ASN A 54 1.72 -9.03 13.71
CA ASN A 54 3.14 -9.33 13.66
C ASN A 54 3.77 -8.55 12.49
N PHE A 55 4.77 -7.72 12.74
CA PHE A 55 5.29 -6.75 11.78
C PHE A 55 6.77 -6.94 11.50
N LYS A 56 7.12 -7.14 10.23
CA LYS A 56 8.50 -7.25 9.75
C LYS A 56 8.85 -6.07 8.86
N VAL A 57 10.03 -5.51 9.07
CA VAL A 57 10.64 -4.55 8.15
C VAL A 57 11.76 -5.23 7.39
N VAL A 58 11.82 -5.02 6.08
CA VAL A 58 12.90 -5.47 5.20
C VAL A 58 13.53 -4.25 4.55
N ASP A 59 14.85 -4.20 4.56
CA ASP A 59 15.60 -3.22 3.79
C ASP A 59 15.58 -3.61 2.32
N ALA A 60 14.82 -2.86 1.54
CA ALA A 60 14.70 -3.06 0.10
C ALA A 60 14.66 -1.69 -0.58
N ASP A 61 15.76 -0.97 -0.46
CA ASP A 61 15.90 0.31 -1.16
C ASP A 61 16.36 0.08 -2.59
N VAL A 62 15.39 0.08 -3.49
CA VAL A 62 15.60 -0.04 -4.93
C VAL A 62 15.76 1.33 -5.61
N THR A 63 15.72 2.44 -4.86
CA THR A 63 15.92 3.78 -5.43
C THR A 63 17.33 3.98 -5.97
N SER A 64 18.32 3.22 -5.46
CA SER A 64 19.68 3.20 -5.99
C SER A 64 19.72 2.89 -7.50
N LEU A 65 18.81 2.05 -8.01
CA LEU A 65 18.69 1.71 -9.43
C LEU A 65 18.30 2.91 -10.32
N ILE A 66 17.80 3.99 -9.73
CA ILE A 66 17.41 5.24 -10.41
C ILE A 66 18.51 6.30 -10.29
N ARG A 67 19.27 6.30 -9.18
CA ARG A 67 20.18 7.42 -8.84
C ARG A 67 21.39 7.54 -9.76
N GLU A 68 21.80 6.47 -10.43
CA GLU A 68 22.84 6.52 -11.48
C GLU A 68 22.32 7.14 -12.79
N ALA A 69 21.00 7.17 -13.00
CA ALA A 69 20.36 7.74 -14.18
C ALA A 69 20.11 9.26 -14.07
N GLN A 70 20.82 10.01 -13.21
CA GLN A 70 20.61 11.46 -13.09
C GLN A 70 20.96 12.26 -14.37
N GLU A 71 21.80 11.73 -15.27
CA GLU A 71 22.00 12.32 -16.61
C GLU A 71 20.86 11.98 -17.58
N THR A 72 20.08 10.95 -17.29
CA THR A 72 18.91 10.51 -18.04
C THR A 72 17.71 10.47 -17.10
N SER A 73 17.47 11.57 -16.38
CA SER A 73 16.23 11.71 -15.63
C SER A 73 15.09 11.50 -16.63
N LEU A 74 14.52 10.30 -16.64
CA LEU A 74 13.19 10.04 -17.13
C LEU A 74 12.29 10.79 -16.17
N SER A 75 12.25 12.11 -16.32
CA SER A 75 11.31 13.00 -15.70
C SER A 75 9.96 12.59 -16.26
N TYR A 76 9.37 11.54 -15.69
CA TYR A 76 7.98 11.24 -15.92
C TYR A 76 7.22 12.33 -15.17
N VAL A 77 6.91 13.38 -15.92
CA VAL A 77 5.92 14.36 -15.53
C VAL A 77 4.60 13.61 -15.71
N THR A 78 3.96 13.26 -14.60
CA THR A 78 2.59 12.75 -14.64
C THR A 78 1.74 13.71 -15.48
N MET A 79 0.60 13.29 -16.03
CA MET A 79 -0.33 14.22 -16.70
C MET A 79 -0.72 15.44 -15.83
N SER A 80 -0.50 15.35 -14.51
CA SER A 80 -0.69 16.42 -13.52
C SER A 80 0.55 17.26 -13.19
N GLY A 81 1.66 17.14 -13.93
CA GLY A 81 2.81 18.03 -13.80
C GLY A 81 3.83 17.66 -12.70
N GLN A 82 3.69 16.51 -12.03
CA GLN A 82 4.55 16.16 -10.90
C GLN A 82 5.75 15.32 -11.33
N GLN A 83 6.95 15.74 -10.91
CA GLN A 83 8.18 14.95 -11.07
C GLN A 83 8.32 14.00 -9.88
N TRP A 84 8.45 12.71 -10.19
CA TRP A 84 8.62 11.65 -9.22
C TRP A 84 9.90 10.87 -9.51
N GLU A 85 10.63 10.47 -8.46
CA GLU A 85 11.60 9.39 -8.55
C GLU A 85 10.83 8.09 -8.82
N PHE A 86 10.65 7.77 -10.10
CA PHE A 86 9.82 6.66 -10.55
C PHE A 86 10.70 5.50 -11.00
N LEU A 87 10.56 4.34 -10.34
CA LEU A 87 11.11 3.08 -10.82
C LEU A 87 9.98 2.26 -11.41
N TRP A 88 9.99 2.09 -12.73
CA TRP A 88 9.05 1.23 -13.43
C TRP A 88 9.13 -0.21 -12.93
N GLY A 89 7.97 -0.83 -12.65
CA GLY A 89 7.89 -2.21 -12.19
C GLY A 89 8.38 -2.45 -10.77
N ARG A 90 8.59 -1.39 -9.96
CA ARG A 90 9.03 -1.53 -8.56
C ARG A 90 8.13 -2.46 -7.75
N ASN A 91 6.82 -2.42 -7.96
CA ASN A 91 5.90 -3.24 -7.18
C ASN A 91 6.11 -4.74 -7.45
N ILE A 92 6.60 -5.11 -8.64
CA ILE A 92 6.96 -6.51 -8.95
C ILE A 92 8.10 -6.99 -8.05
N ILE A 93 9.15 -6.17 -7.86
CA ILE A 93 10.26 -6.51 -6.95
C ILE A 93 9.74 -6.74 -5.53
N TYR A 94 8.90 -5.83 -5.04
CA TYR A 94 8.32 -5.95 -3.70
C TYR A 94 7.39 -7.15 -3.55
N LEU A 95 6.60 -7.49 -4.56
CA LEU A 95 5.73 -8.66 -4.57
C LEU A 95 6.53 -9.98 -4.55
N VAL A 96 7.66 -10.04 -5.28
CA VAL A 96 8.57 -11.19 -5.24
C VAL A 96 9.20 -11.37 -3.86
N LEU A 97 9.65 -10.28 -3.22
CA LEU A 97 10.17 -10.31 -1.85
C LEU A 97 9.07 -10.71 -0.84
N ALA A 98 7.86 -10.20 -1.02
CA ALA A 98 6.71 -10.55 -0.19
C ALA A 98 6.35 -12.03 -0.30
N ALA A 99 6.45 -12.60 -1.49
CA ALA A 99 6.19 -14.02 -1.74
C ALA A 99 7.22 -14.92 -1.06
N ASN A 100 8.50 -14.54 -1.08
CA ASN A 100 9.54 -15.24 -0.33
C ASN A 100 9.29 -15.18 1.18
N TYR A 101 8.90 -14.01 1.71
CA TYR A 101 8.52 -13.91 3.11
C TYR A 101 7.28 -14.75 3.42
N ALA A 102 6.26 -14.72 2.57
CA ALA A 102 5.06 -15.54 2.71
C ALA A 102 5.40 -17.03 2.79
N ALA A 103 6.28 -17.51 1.91
CA ALA A 103 6.78 -18.88 1.95
C ALA A 103 7.46 -19.21 3.29
N SER A 104 8.33 -18.33 3.79
CA SER A 104 9.04 -18.54 5.06
C SER A 104 8.13 -18.62 6.29
N VAL A 105 6.95 -17.97 6.26
CA VAL A 105 5.98 -17.98 7.37
C VAL A 105 4.81 -18.95 7.13
N GLY A 106 4.86 -19.74 6.06
CA GLY A 106 3.81 -20.69 5.67
C GLY A 106 2.55 -20.05 5.09
N ALA A 107 2.57 -18.75 4.74
CA ALA A 107 1.48 -18.07 4.06
C ALA A 107 1.49 -18.37 2.55
N SER A 108 0.30 -18.31 1.94
CA SER A 108 0.10 -18.43 0.48
C SER A 108 -0.67 -17.25 -0.10
N LEU A 109 -1.09 -16.31 0.74
CA LEU A 109 -1.83 -15.11 0.35
C LEU A 109 -0.98 -13.88 0.66
N ILE A 110 -0.81 -13.03 -0.35
CA ILE A 110 -0.19 -11.70 -0.25
C ILE A 110 -1.29 -10.69 -0.46
N VAL A 111 -1.44 -9.74 0.47
CA VAL A 111 -2.48 -8.71 0.44
C VAL A 111 -1.82 -7.36 0.19
N VAL A 112 -2.30 -6.64 -0.83
CA VAL A 112 -1.79 -5.33 -1.22
C VAL A 112 -2.88 -4.27 -1.20
N GLY A 113 -2.48 -3.04 -0.91
CA GLY A 113 -3.37 -1.88 -0.83
C GLY A 113 -3.69 -1.21 -2.17
N PHE A 114 -3.48 -1.86 -3.31
CA PHE A 114 -3.76 -1.25 -4.61
C PHE A 114 -5.26 -1.03 -4.79
N ALA A 115 -5.63 0.16 -5.29
CA ALA A 115 -7.00 0.59 -5.48
C ALA A 115 -7.24 1.09 -6.91
N PRO A 116 -8.50 1.31 -7.35
CA PRO A 116 -8.79 1.65 -8.74
C PRO A 116 -8.22 2.99 -9.23
N HIS A 117 -7.77 3.85 -8.32
CA HIS A 117 -7.08 5.09 -8.68
C HIS A 117 -5.59 4.89 -8.99
N ASP A 118 -5.04 3.70 -8.73
CA ASP A 118 -3.66 3.33 -9.02
C ASP A 118 -3.55 2.60 -10.37
N ALA A 119 -4.54 1.76 -10.72
CA ALA A 119 -4.62 1.10 -12.01
C ALA A 119 -6.06 1.13 -12.54
N SER A 120 -6.21 1.62 -13.77
CA SER A 120 -7.44 1.49 -14.54
C SER A 120 -7.77 0.01 -14.75
N ARG A 121 -9.07 -0.32 -14.86
CA ARG A 121 -9.56 -1.66 -15.21
C ARG A 121 -9.73 -1.86 -16.73
N THR A 122 -8.98 -1.09 -17.51
CA THR A 122 -8.92 -1.25 -18.97
C THR A 122 -8.26 -2.59 -19.31
N ASP A 123 -8.60 -3.19 -20.46
CA ASP A 123 -8.04 -4.50 -20.83
C ASP A 123 -6.52 -4.46 -21.08
N ASP A 124 -5.96 -3.27 -21.28
CA ASP A 124 -4.54 -3.03 -21.52
C ASP A 124 -3.84 -2.43 -20.29
N PRO A 125 -2.97 -3.20 -19.59
CA PRO A 125 -2.20 -2.71 -18.46
C PRO A 125 -1.33 -1.48 -18.79
N SER A 126 -0.90 -1.32 -20.05
CA SER A 126 -0.04 -0.21 -20.48
C SER A 126 -0.74 1.15 -20.47
N SER A 127 -2.08 1.14 -20.41
CA SER A 127 -2.90 2.35 -20.29
C SER A 127 -3.03 2.87 -18.85
N CYS A 128 -2.43 2.20 -17.87
CA CYS A 128 -2.42 2.60 -16.46
C CYS A 128 -1.17 3.43 -16.11
N ASP A 129 -1.32 4.39 -15.20
CA ASP A 129 -0.16 5.09 -14.61
C ASP A 129 0.77 4.13 -13.84
N TYR A 130 0.20 3.04 -13.28
CA TYR A 130 0.94 1.96 -12.63
C TYR A 130 0.53 0.59 -13.21
N PRO A 131 1.12 0.15 -14.33
CA PRO A 131 0.82 -1.15 -14.93
C PRO A 131 1.09 -2.34 -13.99
N ASP A 132 2.05 -2.18 -13.06
CA ASP A 132 2.43 -3.18 -12.08
C ASP A 132 1.42 -3.37 -10.92
N CYS A 133 0.37 -2.54 -10.88
CA CYS A 133 -0.79 -2.69 -10.00
C CYS A 133 -2.00 -3.35 -10.69
N HIS A 134 -1.94 -3.57 -12.00
CA HIS A 134 -3.08 -4.00 -12.81
C HIS A 134 -3.51 -5.45 -12.47
N PRO A 135 -4.82 -5.76 -12.35
CA PRO A 135 -5.30 -7.09 -11.97
C PRO A 135 -4.73 -8.25 -12.81
N ARG A 136 -4.63 -8.07 -14.14
CA ARG A 136 -3.99 -9.06 -15.04
C ARG A 136 -2.53 -9.32 -14.66
N VAL A 137 -1.76 -8.26 -14.37
CA VAL A 137 -0.35 -8.39 -13.99
C VAL A 137 -0.21 -9.08 -12.64
N LEU A 138 -1.08 -8.79 -11.67
CA LEU A 138 -1.09 -9.47 -10.38
C LEU A 138 -1.44 -10.96 -10.51
N SER A 139 -2.35 -11.31 -11.43
CA SER A 139 -2.70 -12.69 -11.76
C SER A 139 -1.52 -13.43 -12.39
N ASP A 140 -0.95 -12.87 -13.46
CA ASP A 140 0.19 -13.46 -14.18
C ASP A 140 1.40 -13.65 -13.23
N LEU A 141 1.66 -12.68 -12.34
CA LEU A 141 2.70 -12.80 -11.33
C LEU A 141 2.39 -13.86 -10.28
N SER A 142 1.13 -14.03 -9.87
CA SER A 142 0.72 -15.09 -8.93
C SER A 142 1.01 -16.48 -9.51
N ASP A 143 0.73 -16.69 -10.80
CA ASP A 143 1.02 -17.95 -11.50
C ASP A 143 2.53 -18.18 -11.58
N LEU A 144 3.30 -17.16 -11.97
CA LEU A 144 4.76 -17.23 -12.02
C LEU A 144 5.38 -17.54 -10.65
N LEU A 145 4.90 -16.90 -9.59
CA LEU A 145 5.38 -17.15 -8.23
C LEU A 145 5.01 -18.56 -7.75
N THR A 146 3.84 -19.07 -8.15
CA THR A 146 3.40 -20.42 -7.83
C THR A 146 4.32 -21.48 -8.43
N ILE A 147 4.79 -21.28 -9.67
CA ILE A 147 5.72 -22.24 -10.32
C ILE A 147 7.17 -22.07 -9.88
N THR A 148 7.58 -20.88 -9.43
CA THR A 148 8.99 -20.61 -9.06
C THR A 148 9.28 -20.88 -7.59
N LEU A 149 8.33 -20.64 -6.69
CA LEU A 149 8.48 -20.83 -5.25
C LEU A 149 7.98 -22.20 -4.77
N HIS A 150 8.02 -23.21 -5.65
CA HIS A 150 7.54 -24.56 -5.37
C HIS A 150 8.00 -25.05 -3.99
N ARG A 151 7.02 -25.20 -3.08
CA ARG A 151 7.20 -25.89 -1.80
C ARG A 151 7.68 -27.30 -2.12
N THR A 152 8.77 -27.74 -1.51
CA THR A 152 9.63 -28.89 -1.85
C THR A 152 8.97 -30.28 -1.87
N THR A 153 7.65 -30.38 -1.90
CA THR A 153 6.90 -31.61 -2.18
C THR A 153 5.60 -31.23 -2.87
N ARG A 154 5.31 -31.89 -4.00
CA ARG A 154 4.15 -31.73 -4.92
C ARG A 154 3.01 -30.83 -4.40
N PRO A 155 2.55 -29.84 -5.18
CA PRO A 155 1.42 -29.01 -4.78
C PRO A 155 0.21 -29.90 -4.47
N GLN A 156 -0.22 -29.90 -3.21
CA GLN A 156 -1.55 -30.40 -2.88
C GLN A 156 -2.54 -29.57 -3.70
N PRO A 157 -3.60 -30.19 -4.26
CA PRO A 157 -4.54 -29.51 -5.16
C PRO A 157 -5.22 -28.25 -4.62
N ASN A 158 -5.01 -27.85 -3.36
CA ASN A 158 -5.57 -26.65 -2.73
C ASN A 158 -4.59 -25.91 -1.78
N SER A 159 -3.28 -26.20 -1.79
CA SER A 159 -2.34 -25.63 -0.79
C SER A 159 -0.99 -25.14 -1.34
N GLY A 160 -0.85 -25.03 -2.66
CA GLY A 160 0.43 -24.73 -3.33
C GLY A 160 0.52 -23.41 -4.07
N SER A 161 -0.60 -22.73 -4.36
CA SER A 161 -0.59 -21.49 -5.14
C SER A 161 -0.33 -20.26 -4.27
N ILE A 162 0.60 -19.42 -4.72
CA ILE A 162 0.79 -18.07 -4.20
C ILE A 162 -0.25 -17.18 -4.86
N ARG A 163 -1.09 -16.52 -4.07
CA ARG A 163 -2.10 -15.57 -4.55
C ARG A 163 -1.75 -14.16 -4.11
N ILE A 164 -1.79 -13.21 -5.03
CA ILE A 164 -1.76 -11.78 -4.74
C ILE A 164 -3.20 -11.26 -4.79
N ASP A 165 -3.62 -10.59 -3.72
CA ASP A 165 -4.97 -10.07 -3.55
C ASP A 165 -4.93 -8.56 -3.29
N ALA A 166 -5.63 -7.80 -4.14
CA ALA A 166 -5.76 -6.35 -4.06
C ALA A 166 -7.23 -6.00 -3.73
N PRO A 167 -7.70 -6.26 -2.50
CA PRO A 167 -9.14 -6.28 -2.18
C PRO A 167 -9.82 -4.92 -2.33
N LEU A 168 -9.06 -3.82 -2.34
CA LEU A 168 -9.61 -2.49 -2.57
C LEU A 168 -10.05 -2.29 -4.02
N MET A 169 -9.43 -2.97 -4.99
CA MET A 169 -9.85 -2.89 -6.39
C MET A 169 -11.35 -3.13 -6.52
N ASP A 170 -11.91 -4.14 -5.84
CA ASP A 170 -13.32 -4.53 -5.95
C ASP A 170 -14.25 -3.85 -4.95
N LYS A 171 -13.72 -3.31 -3.85
CA LYS A 171 -14.55 -2.82 -2.72
C LYS A 171 -14.81 -1.32 -2.76
N VAL A 172 -13.99 -0.57 -3.46
CA VAL A 172 -14.07 0.90 -3.48
C VAL A 172 -14.02 1.40 -4.92
N LYS A 173 -14.53 2.62 -5.16
CA LYS A 173 -14.40 3.30 -6.46
C LYS A 173 -13.56 4.57 -6.35
N THR A 174 -13.58 5.21 -5.19
CA THR A 174 -12.99 6.52 -4.96
C THR A 174 -12.11 6.54 -3.72
N LYS A 175 -11.31 7.60 -3.56
CA LYS A 175 -10.56 7.81 -2.32
C LYS A 175 -11.48 8.03 -1.11
N VAL A 176 -12.65 8.63 -1.32
CA VAL A 176 -13.70 8.78 -0.28
C VAL A 176 -14.11 7.41 0.24
N ASP A 177 -14.35 6.45 -0.65
CA ASP A 177 -14.75 5.09 -0.28
C ASP A 177 -13.67 4.38 0.53
N VAL A 178 -12.38 4.60 0.22
CA VAL A 178 -11.28 4.04 1.03
C VAL A 178 -11.27 4.59 2.45
N PHE A 179 -11.41 5.91 2.61
CA PHE A 179 -11.46 6.51 3.94
C PHE A 179 -12.71 6.09 4.71
N LYS A 180 -13.85 5.97 4.03
CA LYS A 180 -15.09 5.44 4.61
C LYS A 180 -14.87 4.02 5.14
N LEU A 181 -14.35 3.15 4.28
CA LEU A 181 -14.04 1.78 4.63
C LEU A 181 -13.06 1.71 5.80
N ALA A 182 -12.02 2.56 5.82
CA ALA A 182 -11.07 2.60 6.92
C ALA A 182 -11.74 2.93 8.26
N LEU A 183 -12.65 3.92 8.29
CA LEU A 183 -13.43 4.27 9.47
C LEU A 183 -14.35 3.11 9.92
N GLU A 184 -15.03 2.45 8.99
CA GLU A 184 -15.88 1.27 9.25
C GLU A 184 -15.07 0.04 9.73
N LEU A 185 -13.80 -0.03 9.36
CA LEU A 185 -12.85 -1.03 9.85
C LEU A 185 -12.27 -0.69 11.22
N GLY A 186 -12.63 0.48 11.79
CA GLY A 186 -12.10 0.96 13.08
C GLY A 186 -10.66 1.44 13.01
N ILE A 187 -10.17 1.78 11.82
CA ILE A 187 -8.83 2.33 11.62
C ILE A 187 -8.85 3.79 12.09
N ASN A 188 -7.98 4.12 13.04
CA ASN A 188 -7.76 5.51 13.36
C ASN A 188 -6.96 6.18 12.24
N ILE A 189 -7.60 7.12 11.57
CA ILE A 189 -7.02 7.85 10.42
C ILE A 189 -5.70 8.54 10.80
N GLY A 190 -5.55 9.00 12.05
CA GLY A 190 -4.31 9.62 12.55
C GLY A 190 -3.11 8.67 12.61
N ASP A 191 -3.33 7.34 12.55
CA ASP A 191 -2.25 6.35 12.46
C ASP A 191 -1.84 6.04 11.02
N THR A 192 -2.33 6.81 10.06
CA THR A 192 -2.00 6.64 8.64
C THR A 192 -1.43 7.93 8.06
N ILE A 193 -0.52 7.80 7.10
CA ILE A 193 0.08 8.91 6.39
C ILE A 193 -0.08 8.75 4.88
N SER A 194 -0.51 9.81 4.21
CA SER A 194 -0.54 9.89 2.75
C SER A 194 0.45 10.92 2.20
N CYS A 195 1.02 11.74 3.07
CA CYS A 195 1.86 12.86 2.68
C CYS A 195 3.14 12.43 1.95
N TYR A 196 3.49 13.17 0.90
CA TYR A 196 4.71 12.91 0.14
C TYR A 196 5.96 13.46 0.83
N THR A 197 5.81 14.58 1.55
CA THR A 197 6.88 15.36 2.17
C THR A 197 6.49 15.78 3.60
N PRO A 198 6.29 14.82 4.52
CA PRO A 198 5.92 15.17 5.89
C PRO A 198 7.03 15.91 6.61
N ILE A 199 6.63 16.73 7.58
CA ILE A 199 7.51 17.54 8.41
C ILE A 199 7.75 16.79 9.72
N ARG A 200 9.02 16.67 10.12
CA ARG A 200 9.39 16.13 11.44
C ARG A 200 9.08 17.18 12.52
N THR A 201 8.41 16.76 13.57
CA THR A 201 8.04 17.55 14.74
C THR A 201 8.47 16.81 16.01
N SER A 202 8.36 17.46 17.17
CA SER A 202 8.58 16.82 18.48
C SER A 202 7.61 15.66 18.75
N GLU A 203 6.41 15.69 18.17
CA GLU A 203 5.36 14.67 18.34
C GLU A 203 5.43 13.54 17.28
N GLY A 204 6.41 13.61 16.37
CA GLY A 204 6.57 12.69 15.24
C GLY A 204 6.40 13.39 13.90
N TRP A 205 5.84 12.70 12.92
CA TRP A 205 5.65 13.25 11.58
C TRP A 205 4.27 13.91 11.43
N ARG A 206 4.24 15.03 10.71
CA ARG A 206 3.01 15.74 10.35
C ARG A 206 2.95 15.87 8.83
N SER A 207 1.79 15.70 8.20
CA SER A 207 1.70 15.96 6.76
C SER A 207 2.03 17.44 6.45
N CYS A 208 2.42 17.76 5.22
CA CYS A 208 2.71 19.14 4.83
C CYS A 208 1.44 19.97 4.56
N GLY A 209 0.29 19.33 4.32
CA GLY A 209 -0.98 20.00 4.02
C GLY A 209 -1.10 20.54 2.58
N GLN A 210 -0.02 20.54 1.81
CA GLN A 210 0.08 21.20 0.49
C GLN A 210 0.28 20.23 -0.68
N CYS A 211 0.75 19.00 -0.45
CA CYS A 211 0.96 18.05 -1.55
C CYS A 211 -0.37 17.42 -2.01
N LEU A 212 -0.41 16.92 -3.25
CA LEU A 212 -1.61 16.34 -3.87
C LEU A 212 -2.30 15.28 -2.97
N ALA A 213 -1.52 14.38 -2.36
CA ALA A 213 -2.09 13.40 -1.43
C ALA A 213 -2.70 14.02 -0.17
N CYS A 214 -2.17 15.14 0.36
CA CYS A 214 -2.81 15.88 1.44
C CYS A 214 -4.15 16.48 0.99
N HIS A 215 -4.20 17.03 -0.23
CA HIS A 215 -5.44 17.55 -0.80
C HIS A 215 -6.50 16.46 -0.96
N HIS A 216 -6.15 15.32 -1.55
CA HIS A 216 -7.07 14.18 -1.71
C HIS A 216 -7.56 13.63 -0.37
N ARG A 217 -6.66 13.46 0.60
CA ARG A 217 -7.00 13.04 1.97
C ARG A 217 -7.99 14.01 2.61
N ARG A 218 -7.68 15.31 2.62
CA ARG A 218 -8.55 16.33 3.22
C ARG A 218 -9.91 16.41 2.54
N ALA A 219 -9.95 16.37 1.22
CA ALA A 219 -11.20 16.39 0.46
C ALA A 219 -12.08 15.19 0.82
N ALA A 220 -11.50 13.97 0.84
CA ALA A 220 -12.22 12.76 1.21
C ALA A 220 -12.78 12.83 2.63
N LEU A 221 -11.96 13.22 3.61
CA LEU A 221 -12.35 13.34 5.01
C LEU A 221 -13.40 14.44 5.24
N THR A 222 -13.33 15.55 4.50
CA THR A 222 -14.34 16.62 4.56
C THR A 222 -15.70 16.13 4.06
N ILE A 223 -15.72 15.34 2.97
CA ILE A 223 -16.95 14.74 2.45
C ILE A 223 -17.57 13.80 3.50
N LEU A 224 -16.76 12.94 4.11
CA LEU A 224 -17.23 12.00 5.14
C LEU A 224 -17.74 12.69 6.40
N GLN A 225 -17.07 13.76 6.83
CA GLN A 225 -17.54 14.57 7.96
C GLN A 225 -18.93 15.17 7.67
N LYS A 226 -19.16 15.69 6.45
CA LYS A 226 -20.49 16.19 6.03
C LYS A 226 -21.54 15.09 5.95
N GLN A 227 -21.13 13.84 5.72
CA GLN A 227 -21.99 12.66 5.73
C GLN A 227 -22.22 12.10 7.15
N GLY A 228 -21.71 12.75 8.20
CA GLY A 228 -21.94 12.37 9.60
C GLY A 228 -20.95 11.34 10.16
N PHE A 229 -19.88 11.02 9.43
CA PHE A 229 -18.83 10.15 9.97
C PHE A 229 -18.01 10.89 11.04
N ASN A 230 -17.62 10.16 12.09
CA ASN A 230 -16.73 10.68 13.12
C ASN A 230 -15.29 10.79 12.60
N VAL A 231 -15.01 11.90 11.93
CA VAL A 231 -13.67 12.26 11.44
C VAL A 231 -13.01 13.19 12.46
N PRO A 232 -11.80 12.86 12.97
CA PRO A 232 -11.11 13.74 13.91
C PRO A 232 -10.90 15.14 13.30
N LEU A 233 -11.26 16.19 14.05
CA LEU A 233 -11.11 17.57 13.58
C LEU A 233 -9.68 17.88 13.15
N SER A 234 -8.69 17.32 13.84
CA SER A 234 -7.27 17.44 13.50
C SER A 234 -6.93 17.02 12.07
N GLU A 235 -7.71 16.12 11.47
CA GLU A 235 -7.48 15.66 10.10
C GLU A 235 -8.06 16.60 9.03
N VAL A 236 -8.96 17.50 9.43
CA VAL A 236 -9.68 18.42 8.52
C VAL A 236 -9.20 19.87 8.71
N SER A 237 -8.96 20.30 9.96
CA SER A 237 -8.72 21.71 10.32
C SER A 237 -7.24 22.11 10.50
N LYS A 238 -6.32 21.20 10.87
CA LYS A 238 -4.91 21.52 11.21
C LYS A 238 -3.98 21.84 10.02
N TRP A 239 -4.53 22.13 8.84
CA TRP A 239 -3.74 22.36 7.62
C TRP A 239 -3.74 23.82 7.15
N ARG A 240 -4.28 24.76 7.96
CA ARG A 240 -4.49 26.17 7.59
C ARG A 240 -3.56 27.18 8.29
N GLU A 241 -2.49 26.72 8.93
CA GLU A 241 -1.47 27.59 9.52
C GLU A 241 -0.10 27.34 8.91
#